data_AF-A0A838KD96-F1
#
_entry.id   AF-A0A838KD96-F1
#
_cell.length_a   1.000
_cell.length_b   1.000
_cell.length_c   1.000
_cell.angle_alpha   90.00
_cell.angle_beta   90.00
_cell.angle_gamma   90.00
#
_symmetry.space_group_name_H-M   'P 1'
#
loop_
_entity.id
_entity.type
_entity.pdbx_description
1 polymer ?
#
loop_
_entity_poly.entity_id
_entity_poly.type
_entity_poly.pdbx_seq_one_letter_code
_entity_poly.pdbx_strand_id
1 'polypeptide(L)'
;PGLGTDLCMFPNKDAVFFPEPVPGPDGRPSYAMLHRPMWDLGWIREGEIAHLPAGITDERPGIWISYVPVELVEADIRALARPQDHTCVALPMYPYEELKIGAGPPPVRIDEGWLLIHHGVTGEVPDAWDPTTQTVEYAAGAMVLDAADPSRVLARTDQPILTPETADERQGTVPNVVFPTAIEEVDGVRYVFYGMADAKIGVARLDRTP
;
A
#
# COMPACT_ATOMS: atom_id res chain seq x y z
N PRO A 1 -13.21 -25.90 1.25
CA PRO A 1 -12.04 -25.06 1.62
C PRO A 1 -11.16 -24.86 0.39
N GLY A 2 -11.45 -23.81 -0.40
CA GLY A 2 -10.58 -23.47 -1.52
C GLY A 2 -9.18 -23.23 -0.97
N LEU A 3 -8.15 -23.82 -1.59
CA LEU A 3 -6.77 -23.50 -1.27
C LEU A 3 -6.62 -21.98 -1.40
N GLY A 4 -6.55 -21.28 -0.25
CA GLY A 4 -6.23 -19.86 -0.23
C GLY A 4 -4.85 -19.70 -0.84
N THR A 5 -4.70 -18.78 -1.78
CA THR A 5 -3.39 -18.47 -2.35
C THR A 5 -2.51 -17.93 -1.24
N ASP A 6 -1.40 -18.61 -0.95
CA ASP A 6 -0.36 -18.10 -0.04
C ASP A 6 0.40 -16.98 -0.75
N LEU A 7 0.12 -15.74 -0.37
CA LEU A 7 0.73 -14.57 -1.00
C LEU A 7 2.17 -14.35 -0.56
N CYS A 8 2.68 -15.11 0.42
CA CYS A 8 4.10 -15.12 0.75
C CYS A 8 4.98 -15.72 -0.37
N MET A 9 4.37 -16.44 -1.32
CA MET A 9 5.05 -17.00 -2.48
C MET A 9 5.18 -16.02 -3.65
N PHE A 10 4.45 -14.91 -3.59
CA PHE A 10 4.52 -13.84 -4.59
C PHE A 10 5.46 -12.77 -4.05
N PRO A 11 6.38 -12.24 -4.87
CA PRO A 11 7.18 -11.17 -4.36
C PRO A 11 6.35 -9.90 -4.30
N ASN A 12 6.75 -9.03 -3.39
CA ASN A 12 5.82 -8.19 -2.67
C ASN A 12 6.43 -6.80 -2.48
N LYS A 13 5.60 -5.77 -2.58
CA LYS A 13 5.99 -4.37 -2.38
C LYS A 13 5.05 -3.69 -1.40
N ASP A 14 5.45 -2.49 -0.97
CA ASP A 14 4.59 -1.57 -0.22
C ASP A 14 4.05 -2.22 1.07
N ALA A 15 4.89 -3.03 1.71
CA ALA A 15 4.56 -3.77 2.91
C ALA A 15 4.67 -2.88 4.14
N VAL A 16 3.61 -2.77 4.92
CA VAL A 16 3.55 -1.96 6.13
C VAL A 16 2.64 -2.59 7.18
N PHE A 17 3.10 -2.62 8.43
CA PHE A 17 2.29 -3.11 9.54
C PHE A 17 1.43 -1.98 10.12
N PHE A 18 0.26 -2.36 10.65
CA PHE A 18 -0.47 -1.49 11.57
C PHE A 18 0.38 -1.23 12.82
N PRO A 19 0.29 -0.03 13.43
CA PRO A 19 1.12 0.33 14.58
C PRO A 19 0.78 -0.44 15.86
N GLU A 20 -0.39 -1.08 15.91
CA GLU A 20 -0.85 -1.92 17.01
C GLU A 20 -1.62 -3.14 16.48
N PRO A 21 -1.78 -4.21 17.30
CA PRO A 21 -2.60 -5.34 16.92
C PRO A 21 -4.06 -4.93 16.64
N VAL A 22 -4.63 -5.53 15.59
CA VAL A 22 -6.01 -5.34 15.15
C VAL A 22 -6.75 -6.67 15.17
N PRO A 23 -8.10 -6.69 15.13
CA PRO A 23 -8.84 -7.95 14.99
C PRO A 23 -8.48 -8.64 13.67
N GLY A 24 -8.08 -9.90 13.74
CA GLY A 24 -7.95 -10.79 12.59
C GLY A 24 -9.32 -11.30 12.10
N PRO A 25 -9.37 -12.07 11.01
CA PRO A 25 -10.63 -12.54 10.40
C PRO A 25 -11.51 -13.40 11.32
N ASP A 26 -10.91 -14.06 12.31
CA ASP A 26 -11.60 -14.85 13.32
C ASP A 26 -11.82 -14.09 14.65
N GLY A 27 -11.49 -12.79 14.68
CA GLY A 27 -11.59 -11.91 15.83
C GLY A 27 -10.40 -11.98 16.79
N ARG A 28 -9.39 -12.84 16.56
CA ARG A 28 -8.19 -12.87 17.41
C ARG A 28 -7.33 -11.63 17.18
N PRO A 29 -6.76 -11.02 18.24
CA PRO A 29 -5.75 -9.98 18.08
C PRO A 29 -4.60 -10.44 17.20
N SER A 30 -4.31 -9.69 16.15
CA SER A 30 -3.31 -10.04 15.14
C SER A 30 -2.50 -8.82 14.75
N TYR A 31 -1.20 -9.03 14.50
CA TYR A 31 -0.42 -8.07 13.74
C TYR A 31 -0.85 -8.17 12.28
N ALA A 32 -1.42 -7.09 11.76
CA ALA A 32 -1.83 -7.02 10.37
C ALA A 32 -0.80 -6.26 9.53
N MET A 33 -0.57 -6.74 8.32
CA MET A 33 0.31 -6.14 7.33
C MET A 33 -0.49 -5.83 6.06
N LEU A 34 -0.51 -4.56 5.67
CA LEU A 34 -0.88 -4.15 4.33
C LEU A 34 0.29 -4.40 3.39
N HIS A 35 0.02 -4.89 2.19
CA HIS A 35 1.06 -5.20 1.22
C HIS A 35 0.50 -5.26 -0.20
N ARG A 36 1.38 -5.28 -1.20
CA ARG A 36 1.03 -5.36 -2.62
C ARG A 36 1.77 -6.53 -3.29
N PRO A 37 1.18 -7.74 -3.26
CA PRO A 37 1.63 -8.86 -4.06
C PRO A 37 1.70 -8.48 -5.55
N MET A 38 2.71 -8.97 -6.25
CA MET A 38 2.88 -8.77 -7.68
C MET A 38 2.71 -10.11 -8.40
N TRP A 39 1.79 -10.16 -9.36
CA TRP A 39 1.30 -11.42 -9.95
C TRP A 39 2.16 -11.97 -11.07
N ASP A 40 2.82 -11.08 -11.80
CA ASP A 40 3.88 -11.46 -12.73
C ASP A 40 4.88 -12.34 -11.94
N LEU A 41 5.43 -13.39 -12.54
CA LEU A 41 6.52 -14.19 -11.97
C LEU A 41 7.69 -14.30 -12.97
N GLY A 42 7.60 -13.64 -14.13
CA GLY A 42 8.62 -13.62 -15.17
C GLY A 42 9.98 -13.14 -14.70
N TRP A 43 9.99 -12.29 -13.66
CA TRP A 43 11.16 -11.78 -12.94
C TRP A 43 11.82 -12.82 -12.05
N ILE A 44 11.09 -13.85 -11.61
CA ILE A 44 11.67 -15.02 -10.94
C ILE A 44 12.14 -16.04 -11.98
N ARG A 45 11.31 -16.29 -13.00
CA ARG A 45 11.56 -17.28 -14.03
C ARG A 45 10.96 -16.87 -15.37
N GLU A 46 11.83 -16.74 -16.36
CA GLU A 46 11.45 -16.40 -17.72
C GLU A 46 10.37 -17.36 -18.28
N GLY A 47 9.32 -16.79 -18.88
CA GLY A 47 8.20 -17.53 -19.47
C GLY A 47 7.07 -17.91 -18.51
N GLU A 48 7.18 -17.59 -17.22
CA GLU A 48 6.05 -17.69 -16.28
C GLU A 48 5.00 -16.61 -16.57
N ILE A 49 3.73 -16.94 -16.31
CA ILE A 49 2.58 -16.06 -16.52
C ILE A 49 2.05 -15.51 -15.20
N ALA A 50 1.22 -14.46 -15.26
CA ALA A 50 0.55 -13.95 -14.08
C ALA A 50 -0.43 -14.98 -13.49
N HIS A 51 -0.33 -15.22 -12.18
CA HIS A 51 -1.23 -16.12 -11.45
C HIS A 51 -2.07 -15.34 -10.44
N LEU A 52 -3.33 -15.08 -10.80
CA LEU A 52 -4.26 -14.36 -9.92
C LEU A 52 -4.89 -15.29 -8.87
N PRO A 53 -5.13 -14.79 -7.64
CA PRO A 53 -5.92 -15.51 -6.65
C PRO A 53 -7.35 -15.78 -7.13
N ALA A 54 -7.97 -16.85 -6.61
CA ALA A 54 -9.32 -17.21 -6.98
C ALA A 54 -10.32 -16.07 -6.73
N GLY A 55 -11.13 -15.73 -7.73
CA GLY A 55 -12.11 -14.65 -7.65
C GLY A 55 -11.58 -13.26 -8.02
N ILE A 56 -10.28 -13.13 -8.29
CA ILE A 56 -9.68 -11.89 -8.81
C ILE A 56 -9.60 -11.97 -10.34
N THR A 57 -10.19 -11.00 -11.03
CA THR A 57 -10.17 -10.88 -12.49
C THR A 57 -9.38 -9.68 -12.99
N ASP A 58 -9.11 -8.72 -12.11
CA ASP A 58 -8.30 -7.54 -12.41
C ASP A 58 -6.87 -7.83 -11.99
N GLU A 59 -5.97 -7.84 -12.97
CA GLU A 59 -4.55 -8.15 -12.78
C GLU A 59 -3.73 -6.97 -12.26
N ARG A 60 -4.33 -5.77 -12.12
CA ARG A 60 -3.59 -4.62 -11.65
C ARG A 60 -3.20 -4.79 -10.18
N PRO A 61 -1.93 -4.54 -9.81
CA PRO A 61 -1.50 -4.66 -8.42
C PRO A 61 -2.28 -3.72 -7.50
N GLY A 62 -2.76 -4.27 -6.37
CA GLY A 62 -3.56 -3.55 -5.39
C GLY A 62 -3.20 -3.89 -3.95
N ILE A 63 -3.86 -3.24 -3.00
CA ILE A 63 -3.58 -3.39 -1.57
C ILE A 63 -4.29 -4.63 -1.03
N TRP A 64 -3.52 -5.49 -0.39
CA TRP A 64 -3.96 -6.66 0.37
C TRP A 64 -3.63 -6.48 1.83
N ILE A 65 -4.35 -7.20 2.69
CA ILE A 65 -4.07 -7.30 4.12
C ILE A 65 -3.83 -8.76 4.48
N SER A 66 -2.92 -9.00 5.40
CA SER A 66 -2.58 -10.32 5.92
C SER A 66 -2.28 -10.26 7.40
N TYR A 67 -2.41 -11.38 8.11
CA TYR A 67 -2.48 -11.40 9.56
C TYR A 67 -1.51 -12.41 10.17
N VAL A 68 -0.96 -12.07 11.33
CA VAL A 68 -0.23 -13.00 12.20
C VAL A 68 -0.81 -12.87 13.62
N PRO A 69 -1.41 -13.92 14.19
CA PRO A 69 -1.92 -13.88 15.56
C PRO A 69 -0.84 -13.47 16.56
N VAL A 70 -1.19 -12.60 17.51
CA VAL A 70 -0.27 -12.05 18.51
C VAL A 70 0.43 -13.16 19.29
N GLU A 71 -0.29 -14.22 19.67
CA GLU A 71 0.26 -15.33 20.44
C GLU A 71 1.40 -16.07 19.71
N LEU A 72 1.38 -16.08 18.36
CA LEU A 72 2.45 -16.69 17.58
C LEU A 72 3.68 -15.80 17.53
N VAL A 73 3.50 -14.49 17.46
CA VAL A 73 4.59 -13.51 17.47
C VAL A 73 5.27 -13.44 18.84
N GLU A 74 4.50 -13.52 19.92
CA GLU A 74 5.03 -13.60 21.28
C GLU A 74 5.82 -14.89 21.54
N ALA A 75 5.38 -16.00 20.95
CA ALA A 75 6.12 -17.27 21.01
C ALA A 75 7.40 -17.24 20.16
N ASP A 76 7.34 -16.64 18.97
CA ASP A 76 8.48 -16.48 18.06
C ASP A 76 8.27 -15.29 17.13
N ILE A 77 9.06 -14.22 17.33
CA ILE A 77 9.01 -12.99 16.53
C ILE A 77 9.14 -13.23 15.01
N ARG A 78 9.78 -14.34 14.60
CA ARG A 78 9.91 -14.71 13.18
C ARG A 78 8.56 -15.06 12.52
N ALA A 79 7.51 -15.27 13.30
CA ALA A 79 6.15 -15.45 12.79
C ALA A 79 5.68 -14.24 11.96
N LEU A 80 6.20 -13.03 12.21
CA LEU A 80 5.91 -11.84 11.40
C LEU A 80 6.28 -11.99 9.91
N ALA A 81 7.23 -12.89 9.58
CA ALA A 81 7.63 -13.16 8.19
C ALA A 81 6.74 -14.21 7.49
N ARG A 82 5.68 -14.69 8.16
CA ARG A 82 4.78 -15.73 7.64
C ARG A 82 3.31 -15.36 7.86
N PRO A 83 2.87 -14.19 7.37
CA PRO A 83 1.48 -13.78 7.49
C PRO A 83 0.54 -14.69 6.70
N GLN A 84 -0.68 -14.82 7.17
CA GLN A 84 -1.72 -15.70 6.62
C GLN A 84 -3.01 -14.91 6.40
N ASP A 85 -4.07 -15.60 5.98
CA ASP A 85 -5.42 -15.05 5.83
C ASP A 85 -5.49 -13.80 4.93
N HIS A 86 -4.78 -13.88 3.80
CA HIS A 86 -4.68 -12.77 2.86
C HIS A 86 -6.05 -12.38 2.29
N THR A 87 -6.39 -11.09 2.39
CA THR A 87 -7.64 -10.53 1.91
C THR A 87 -7.36 -9.31 1.03
N CYS A 88 -8.01 -9.22 -0.13
CA CYS A 88 -7.92 -8.05 -0.98
C CYS A 88 -8.67 -6.88 -0.32
N VAL A 89 -7.98 -5.76 -0.09
CA VAL A 89 -8.54 -4.54 0.51
C VAL A 89 -9.03 -3.60 -0.59
N ALA A 90 -8.16 -3.35 -1.58
CA ALA A 90 -8.46 -2.43 -2.66
C ALA A 90 -7.71 -2.82 -3.94
N LEU A 91 -8.39 -2.74 -5.07
CA LEU A 91 -7.79 -2.69 -6.40
C LEU A 91 -7.91 -1.25 -6.95
N PRO A 92 -7.14 -0.90 -7.99
CA PRO A 92 -7.30 0.38 -8.67
C PRO A 92 -8.74 0.66 -9.12
N MET A 93 -9.26 1.84 -8.76
CA MET A 93 -10.65 2.23 -9.05
C MET A 93 -10.73 3.60 -9.73
N TYR A 94 -9.84 4.54 -9.40
CA TYR A 94 -9.90 5.92 -9.88
C TYR A 94 -8.84 6.23 -10.94
N PRO A 95 -8.98 7.32 -11.73
CA PRO A 95 -8.06 7.61 -12.83
C PRO A 95 -6.59 7.71 -12.42
N TYR A 96 -6.28 8.28 -11.25
CA TYR A 96 -4.91 8.41 -10.75
C TYR A 96 -4.29 7.08 -10.29
N GLU A 97 -5.05 5.99 -10.35
CA GLU A 97 -4.68 4.65 -9.88
C GLU A 97 -4.47 3.67 -11.05
N GLU A 98 -4.59 4.16 -12.28
CA GLU A 98 -4.68 3.41 -13.54
C GLU A 98 -3.88 2.11 -13.58
N LEU A 99 -2.58 2.17 -13.25
CA LEU A 99 -1.66 1.04 -13.33
C LEU A 99 -1.66 0.18 -12.06
N LYS A 100 -1.63 0.81 -10.89
CA LYS A 100 -1.48 0.14 -9.58
C LYS A 100 -1.69 1.12 -8.44
N ILE A 101 -1.95 0.54 -7.27
CA ILE A 101 -1.94 1.23 -5.98
C ILE A 101 -1.11 0.48 -4.96
N GLY A 102 -0.65 1.16 -3.92
CA GLY A 102 0.04 0.54 -2.79
C GLY A 102 -0.10 1.37 -1.52
N ALA A 103 0.06 0.72 -0.37
CA ALA A 103 0.09 1.40 0.92
C ALA A 103 1.32 2.30 1.00
N GLY A 104 1.19 3.48 1.61
CA GLY A 104 2.31 4.36 1.92
C GLY A 104 2.78 4.13 3.37
N PRO A 105 2.58 5.10 4.27
CA PRO A 105 2.92 4.97 5.69
C PRO A 105 2.00 3.99 6.44
N PRO A 106 2.40 3.56 7.65
CA PRO A 106 1.51 2.84 8.56
C PRO A 106 0.17 3.58 8.75
N PRO A 107 -0.97 2.88 8.74
CA PRO A 107 -2.25 3.51 8.99
C PRO A 107 -2.30 4.19 10.37
N VAL A 108 -2.95 5.35 10.44
CA VAL A 108 -3.11 6.12 11.69
C VAL A 108 -4.54 6.00 12.19
N ARG A 109 -4.70 5.81 13.50
CA ARG A 109 -6.02 5.76 14.13
C ARG A 109 -6.70 7.13 14.07
N ILE A 110 -7.94 7.16 13.58
CA ILE A 110 -8.85 8.31 13.60
C ILE A 110 -10.22 7.87 14.14
N ASP A 111 -11.12 8.81 14.41
CA ASP A 111 -12.45 8.50 14.98
C ASP A 111 -13.27 7.59 14.05
N GLU A 112 -13.12 7.78 12.75
CA GLU A 112 -13.84 7.07 11.70
C GLU A 112 -13.26 5.67 11.40
N GLY A 113 -12.04 5.35 11.86
CA GLY A 113 -11.35 4.14 11.47
C GLY A 113 -9.83 4.24 11.45
N TRP A 114 -9.23 3.64 10.44
CA TRP A 114 -7.80 3.72 10.14
C TRP A 114 -7.59 4.57 8.89
N LEU A 115 -6.92 5.70 9.03
CA LEU A 115 -6.50 6.52 7.90
C LEU A 115 -5.28 5.87 7.24
N LEU A 116 -5.43 5.41 6.01
CA LEU A 116 -4.35 4.96 5.15
C LEU A 116 -4.12 6.01 4.07
N ILE A 117 -2.90 6.53 3.98
CA ILE A 117 -2.47 7.29 2.81
C ILE A 117 -1.86 6.28 1.83
N HIS A 118 -2.43 6.19 0.63
CA HIS A 118 -1.98 5.26 -0.42
C HIS A 118 -1.45 6.04 -1.61
N HIS A 119 -0.60 5.42 -2.41
CA HIS A 119 -0.21 5.97 -3.71
C HIS A 119 -1.01 5.30 -4.83
N GLY A 120 -1.28 6.06 -5.88
CA GLY A 120 -1.75 5.59 -7.18
C GLY A 120 -0.75 5.94 -8.27
N VAL A 121 -0.72 5.14 -9.33
CA VAL A 121 0.24 5.29 -10.44
C VAL A 121 -0.49 5.31 -11.77
N THR A 122 -0.11 6.25 -12.64
CA THR A 122 -0.53 6.32 -14.04
C THR A 122 0.67 6.28 -14.99
N GLY A 123 0.39 6.16 -16.30
CA GLY A 123 1.41 6.24 -17.35
C GLY A 123 1.85 4.89 -17.87
N GLU A 124 3.15 4.70 -18.12
CA GLU A 124 3.70 3.51 -18.77
C GLU A 124 4.99 3.04 -18.07
N VAL A 125 5.03 1.74 -17.76
CA VAL A 125 6.20 1.04 -17.23
C VAL A 125 6.69 0.07 -18.30
N PRO A 126 7.86 0.32 -18.92
CA PRO A 126 8.42 -0.61 -19.91
C PRO A 126 8.79 -1.97 -19.30
N ASP A 127 8.78 -3.03 -20.11
CA ASP A 127 9.12 -4.40 -19.69
C ASP A 127 10.58 -4.55 -19.22
N ALA A 128 11.47 -3.65 -19.64
CA ALA A 128 12.85 -3.61 -19.16
C ALA A 128 12.93 -2.87 -17.82
N TRP A 129 13.56 -3.48 -16.81
CA TRP A 129 13.82 -2.85 -15.51
C TRP A 129 14.90 -1.77 -15.61
N ASP A 130 14.57 -0.65 -16.25
CA ASP A 130 15.32 0.59 -16.20
C ASP A 130 14.40 1.69 -15.64
N PRO A 131 14.57 2.09 -14.37
CA PRO A 131 13.72 3.11 -13.74
C PRO A 131 13.80 4.47 -14.44
N THR A 132 14.85 4.73 -15.23
CA THR A 132 15.04 6.00 -15.96
C THR A 132 14.25 6.06 -17.27
N THR A 133 13.66 4.95 -17.71
CA THR A 133 12.87 4.86 -18.95
C THR A 133 11.36 4.86 -18.70
N GLN A 134 10.94 4.85 -17.43
CA GLN A 134 9.54 4.87 -17.05
C GLN A 134 8.93 6.26 -17.29
N THR A 135 7.71 6.28 -17.84
CA THR A 135 6.93 7.52 -17.97
C THR A 135 5.71 7.38 -17.07
N VAL A 136 5.92 7.61 -15.78
CA VAL A 136 4.91 7.38 -14.74
C VAL A 136 4.66 8.65 -13.94
N GLU A 137 3.46 8.74 -13.36
CA GLU A 137 3.14 9.72 -12.33
C GLU A 137 2.69 8.99 -11.08
N TYR A 138 3.29 9.32 -9.93
CA TYR A 138 2.85 8.84 -8.62
C TYR A 138 2.17 9.99 -7.88
N ALA A 139 0.93 9.75 -7.47
CA ALA A 139 0.13 10.66 -6.67
C ALA A 139 -0.36 9.95 -5.41
N ALA A 140 -0.68 10.70 -4.35
CA ALA A 140 -1.23 10.15 -3.12
C ALA A 140 -2.74 10.39 -3.00
N GLY A 141 -3.47 9.37 -2.58
CA GLY A 141 -4.85 9.46 -2.12
C GLY A 141 -4.97 9.06 -0.65
N ALA A 142 -6.20 8.99 -0.16
CA ALA A 142 -6.49 8.49 1.18
C ALA A 142 -7.64 7.47 1.18
N MET A 143 -7.56 6.52 2.11
CA MET A 143 -8.60 5.58 2.46
C MET A 143 -8.88 5.62 3.96
N VAL A 144 -10.13 5.41 4.35
CA VAL A 144 -10.51 5.09 5.72
C VAL A 144 -10.88 3.62 5.75
N LEU A 145 -10.14 2.81 6.52
CA LEU A 145 -10.43 1.40 6.74
C LEU A 145 -11.23 1.23 8.04
N ASP A 146 -12.10 0.22 8.09
CA ASP A 146 -12.91 -0.07 9.28
C ASP A 146 -12.02 -0.45 10.48
N ALA A 147 -12.38 0.07 11.65
CA ALA A 147 -11.67 -0.18 12.89
C ALA A 147 -11.71 -1.65 13.35
N ALA A 148 -12.88 -2.28 13.16
CA ALA A 148 -13.17 -3.63 13.62
C ALA A 148 -12.81 -4.67 12.56
N ASP A 149 -12.78 -4.27 11.29
CA ASP A 149 -12.38 -5.11 10.16
C ASP A 149 -11.53 -4.29 9.18
N PRO A 150 -10.21 -4.18 9.39
CA PRO A 150 -9.34 -3.35 8.56
C PRO A 150 -9.21 -3.82 7.10
N SER A 151 -9.82 -4.96 6.73
CA SER A 151 -9.93 -5.37 5.33
C SER A 151 -10.98 -4.57 4.55
N ARG A 152 -11.88 -3.85 5.24
CA ARG A 152 -12.99 -3.11 4.63
C ARG A 152 -12.67 -1.63 4.48
N VAL A 153 -12.74 -1.13 3.25
CA VAL A 153 -12.65 0.30 2.93
C VAL A 153 -14.01 0.97 3.18
N LEU A 154 -14.05 1.95 4.08
CA LEU A 154 -15.24 2.76 4.40
C LEU A 154 -15.37 3.99 3.51
N ALA A 155 -14.23 4.63 3.19
CA ALA A 155 -14.15 5.78 2.32
C ALA A 155 -12.81 5.79 1.57
N ARG A 156 -12.80 6.37 0.37
CA ARG A 156 -11.60 6.51 -0.47
C ARG A 156 -11.73 7.77 -1.32
N THR A 157 -10.64 8.51 -1.49
CA THR A 157 -10.63 9.71 -2.33
C THR A 157 -10.66 9.33 -3.81
N ASP A 158 -11.55 9.97 -4.57
CA ASP A 158 -11.69 9.79 -6.02
C ASP A 158 -10.68 10.63 -6.83
N GLN A 159 -10.08 11.62 -6.18
CA GLN A 159 -8.97 12.43 -6.65
C GLN A 159 -7.77 12.32 -5.69
N PRO A 160 -6.55 12.58 -6.17
CA PRO A 160 -5.38 12.64 -5.30
C PRO A 160 -5.45 13.85 -4.36
N ILE A 161 -4.90 13.67 -3.16
CA ILE A 161 -4.72 14.72 -2.14
C ILE A 161 -3.31 15.33 -2.19
N LEU A 162 -2.37 14.68 -2.89
CA LEU A 162 -1.02 15.18 -3.14
C LEU A 162 -0.58 14.71 -4.53
N THR A 163 -0.13 15.65 -5.36
CA THR A 163 0.41 15.39 -6.70
C THR A 163 1.76 16.10 -6.86
N PRO A 164 2.58 15.71 -7.86
CA PRO A 164 3.81 16.43 -8.18
C PRO A 164 3.54 17.84 -8.73
N GLU A 165 3.88 18.88 -7.98
CA GLU A 165 3.64 20.27 -8.35
C GLU A 165 4.93 21.08 -8.48
N THR A 166 5.88 20.83 -7.60
CA THR A 166 7.14 21.56 -7.50
C THR A 166 8.20 21.00 -8.46
N ALA A 167 9.26 21.78 -8.71
CA ALA A 167 10.38 21.32 -9.52
C ALA A 167 11.06 20.08 -8.91
N ASP A 168 11.14 20.01 -7.58
CA ASP A 168 11.77 18.90 -6.85
C ASP A 168 10.93 17.60 -6.90
N GLU A 169 9.62 17.70 -7.09
CA GLU A 169 8.72 16.54 -7.27
C GLU A 169 8.66 16.10 -8.75
N ARG A 170 8.96 17.00 -9.68
CA ARG A 170 8.91 16.75 -11.13
C ARG A 170 10.25 16.38 -11.75
N GLN A 171 11.37 16.59 -11.04
CA GLN A 171 12.71 16.36 -11.56
C GLN A 171 13.55 15.57 -10.56
N GLY A 172 14.06 14.43 -10.99
CA GLY A 172 14.87 13.53 -10.17
C GLY A 172 15.21 12.25 -10.92
N THR A 173 15.47 11.17 -10.19
CA THR A 173 15.77 9.85 -10.77
C THR A 173 14.56 9.28 -11.50
N VAL A 174 13.37 9.45 -10.92
CA VAL A 174 12.08 9.17 -11.56
C VAL A 174 11.26 10.46 -11.47
N PRO A 175 10.98 11.15 -12.59
CA PRO A 175 10.23 12.40 -12.54
C PRO A 175 8.75 12.15 -12.18
N ASN A 176 8.07 13.21 -11.72
CA ASN A 176 6.64 13.22 -11.38
C ASN A 176 6.26 12.20 -10.29
N VAL A 177 7.00 12.20 -9.19
CA VAL A 177 6.74 11.30 -8.06
C VAL A 177 6.55 12.06 -6.76
N VAL A 178 5.42 11.80 -6.10
CA VAL A 178 5.23 11.97 -4.66
C VAL A 178 4.93 10.61 -4.03
N PHE A 179 5.73 10.20 -3.04
CA PHE A 179 5.60 8.87 -2.42
C PHE A 179 5.48 8.97 -0.88
N PRO A 180 4.26 8.96 -0.32
CA PRO A 180 4.03 9.03 1.13
C PRO A 180 4.75 7.91 1.87
N THR A 181 5.54 8.25 2.90
CA THR A 181 6.42 7.29 3.58
C THR A 181 6.22 7.27 5.10
N ALA A 182 5.97 8.42 5.73
CA ALA A 182 5.72 8.49 7.18
C ALA A 182 4.65 9.53 7.51
N ILE A 183 3.92 9.28 8.60
CA ILE A 183 3.03 10.27 9.24
C ILE A 183 3.53 10.47 10.66
N GLU A 184 3.89 11.70 11.00
CA GLU A 184 4.40 12.03 12.33
C GLU A 184 3.65 13.22 12.91
N GLU A 185 3.49 13.22 14.23
CA GLU A 185 2.91 14.34 14.96
C GLU A 185 4.03 15.14 15.63
N VAL A 186 4.14 16.42 15.28
CA VAL A 186 5.13 17.36 15.83
C VAL A 186 4.37 18.56 16.37
N ASP A 187 4.52 18.82 17.67
CA ASP A 187 3.84 19.91 18.38
C ASP A 187 2.30 19.96 18.15
N GLY A 188 1.67 18.78 18.08
CA GLY A 188 0.23 18.61 17.88
C GLY A 188 -0.25 18.80 16.44
N VAL A 189 0.67 18.92 15.47
CA VAL A 189 0.36 18.98 14.03
C VAL A 189 0.85 17.72 13.36
N ARG A 190 0.00 17.10 12.53
CA ARG A 190 0.37 15.92 11.75
C ARG A 190 1.00 16.32 10.42
N TYR A 191 2.07 15.64 10.09
CA TYR A 191 2.82 15.83 8.86
C TYR A 191 2.97 14.51 8.12
N VAL A 192 2.81 14.54 6.81
CA VAL A 192 3.16 13.45 5.90
C VAL A 192 4.53 13.75 5.32
N PHE A 193 5.50 12.90 5.60
CA PHE A 193 6.80 12.89 4.92
C PHE A 193 6.71 12.00 3.69
N TYR A 194 7.22 12.50 2.57
CA TYR A 194 7.11 11.83 1.28
C TYR A 194 8.38 11.96 0.44
N GLY A 195 8.67 10.94 -0.36
CA GLY A 195 9.72 11.01 -1.38
C GLY A 195 9.29 11.90 -2.54
N MET A 196 10.21 12.70 -3.05
CA MET A 196 10.04 13.58 -4.22
C MET A 196 10.98 13.11 -5.33
N ALA A 197 10.44 12.73 -6.48
CA ALA A 197 11.18 12.32 -7.67
C ALA A 197 12.32 11.30 -7.44
N ASP A 198 12.17 10.41 -6.44
CA ASP A 198 13.19 9.47 -5.96
C ASP A 198 14.56 10.12 -5.62
N ALA A 199 14.57 11.41 -5.29
CA ALA A 199 15.78 12.19 -5.09
C ALA A 199 15.80 13.01 -3.78
N LYS A 200 14.63 13.40 -3.27
CA LYS A 200 14.50 14.27 -2.09
C LYS A 200 13.37 13.81 -1.17
N ILE A 201 13.33 14.39 0.04
CA ILE A 201 12.25 14.18 0.99
C ILE A 201 11.52 15.52 1.17
N GLY A 202 10.21 15.48 0.98
CA GLY A 202 9.27 16.55 1.25
C GLY A 202 8.49 16.32 2.55
N VAL A 203 7.79 17.37 2.96
CA VAL A 203 6.83 17.29 4.07
C VAL A 203 5.59 18.13 3.74
N ALA A 204 4.43 17.53 3.93
CA ALA A 204 3.13 18.17 3.77
C ALA A 204 2.39 18.14 5.10
N ARG A 205 1.69 19.22 5.44
CA ARG A 205 0.82 19.24 6.62
C ARG A 205 -0.46 18.47 6.33
N LEU A 206 -0.86 17.60 7.25
CA LEU A 206 -2.10 16.82 7.17
C LEU A 206 -3.16 17.44 8.08
N ASP A 207 -4.08 18.18 7.49
CA ASP A 207 -5.16 18.86 8.21
C ASP A 207 -6.48 18.10 8.09
N ARG A 208 -7.16 17.93 9.23
CA ARG A 208 -8.57 17.51 9.28
C ARG A 208 -9.44 18.75 9.16
N THR A 209 -10.13 18.89 8.04
CA THR A 209 -11.10 19.97 7.83
C THR A 209 -12.48 19.56 8.36
N PRO A 210 -13.23 20.47 9.01
CA PRO A 210 -14.60 20.23 9.47
C PRO A 210 -15.60 19.93 8.35
#